data_AF-A0A7J3I9T2-F1
#
_entry.id   AF-A0A7J3I9T2-F1
#
_cell.length_a   1.000
_cell.length_b   1.000
_cell.length_c   1.000
_cell.angle_alpha   90.00
_cell.angle_beta   90.00
_cell.angle_gamma   90.00
#
_symmetry.space_group_name_H-M   'P 1'
#
loop_
_entity.id
_entity.type
_entity.pdbx_description
1 polymer ?
#
loop_
_entity_poly.entity_id
_entity_poly.type
_entity_poly.pdbx_seq_one_letter_code
_entity_poly.pdbx_strand_id
1 'polypeptide(L)'
;MIMVYRTCMILTLLMLVTISLPTHSLTYGYILDELRHVTIVAVSQLSNGSYIGVSADLYVRVACPGSGHVYVETLPLSEIDLQASTRIAALVASSIANISFYSCDFYASIKSDSPIIGGPSASGVTAVAFAAALLRLPLNESIVMTGMVLPDGSVGPVGGLKYKLDAAVSRGAKMFLVPYGQTKDTIYRIVSQRIGPSVITRVIPETIDLISYGAQLNVSVVPIANIFEALEIFTNHMYKVTPTTSSLPNKLSNIYA
;
A
#
# COMPACT_ATOMS: atom_id res chain seq x y z
N MET A 1 -39.00 -46.36 -46.96
CA MET A 1 -37.71 -46.87 -46.44
C MET A 1 -36.55 -45.88 -46.60
N ILE A 2 -36.32 -45.28 -47.77
CA ILE A 2 -35.17 -44.38 -48.03
C ILE A 2 -35.14 -43.11 -47.14
N MET A 3 -36.31 -42.57 -46.78
CA MET A 3 -36.39 -41.34 -45.98
C MET A 3 -35.92 -41.54 -44.54
N VAL A 4 -36.18 -42.70 -43.93
CA VAL A 4 -35.79 -43.03 -42.53
C VAL A 4 -34.28 -43.21 -42.40
N TYR A 5 -33.62 -43.79 -43.42
CA TYR A 5 -32.16 -43.95 -43.44
C TYR A 5 -31.42 -42.62 -43.55
N ARG A 6 -31.97 -41.66 -44.30
CA ARG A 6 -31.39 -40.31 -44.42
C ARG A 6 -31.45 -39.55 -43.10
N THR A 7 -32.58 -39.60 -42.39
CA THR A 7 -32.70 -38.94 -41.08
C THR A 7 -31.81 -39.60 -40.03
N CYS A 8 -31.70 -40.93 -40.04
CA CYS A 8 -30.84 -41.66 -39.12
C CYS A 8 -29.35 -41.35 -39.37
N MET A 9 -28.92 -41.31 -40.64
CA MET A 9 -27.54 -40.99 -41.02
C MET A 9 -27.13 -39.56 -40.63
N ILE A 10 -28.04 -38.58 -40.79
CA ILE A 10 -27.83 -37.19 -40.37
C ILE A 10 -27.74 -37.10 -38.84
N LEU A 11 -28.60 -37.81 -38.10
CA LEU A 11 -28.58 -37.81 -36.64
C LEU A 11 -27.29 -38.45 -36.09
N THR A 12 -26.82 -39.54 -36.71
CA THR A 12 -25.55 -40.18 -36.33
C THR A 12 -24.34 -39.30 -36.65
N LEU A 13 -24.37 -38.57 -37.77
CA LEU A 13 -23.30 -37.63 -38.12
C LEU A 13 -23.25 -36.43 -37.17
N LEU A 14 -24.41 -35.90 -36.76
CA LEU A 14 -24.49 -34.84 -35.75
C LEU A 14 -24.00 -35.30 -34.37
N MET A 15 -24.31 -36.54 -33.97
CA MET A 15 -23.78 -37.13 -32.73
C MET A 15 -22.26 -37.32 -32.79
N LEU A 16 -21.69 -37.74 -33.92
CA LEU A 16 -20.23 -37.85 -34.05
C LEU A 16 -19.52 -36.49 -34.02
N VAL A 17 -20.10 -35.45 -34.64
CA VAL A 17 -19.53 -34.09 -34.65
C VAL A 17 -19.50 -33.47 -33.25
N THR A 18 -20.47 -33.80 -32.39
CA THR A 18 -20.50 -33.30 -30.99
C THR A 18 -19.50 -34.00 -30.08
N ILE A 19 -19.14 -35.25 -30.36
CA ILE A 19 -18.14 -36.01 -29.58
C ILE A 19 -16.70 -35.57 -29.93
N SER A 20 -16.47 -35.05 -31.14
CA SER A 20 -15.15 -34.61 -31.61
C SER A 20 -14.81 -33.15 -31.31
N LEU A 21 -15.65 -32.39 -30.61
CA LEU A 21 -15.29 -31.05 -30.17
C LEU A 21 -14.23 -31.18 -29.07
N PRO A 22 -12.98 -30.75 -29.28
CA PRO A 22 -12.01 -30.71 -28.21
C PRO A 22 -12.55 -29.77 -27.14
N THR A 23 -12.84 -30.30 -25.96
CA THR A 23 -13.08 -29.47 -24.77
C THR A 23 -11.75 -28.84 -24.38
N HIS A 24 -11.36 -27.77 -25.08
CA HIS A 24 -10.28 -26.91 -24.62
C HIS A 24 -10.79 -26.21 -23.37
N SER A 25 -10.53 -26.81 -22.20
CA SER A 25 -10.56 -26.08 -20.96
C SER A 25 -9.41 -25.07 -21.02
N LEU A 26 -9.70 -23.87 -21.53
CA LEU A 26 -8.82 -22.72 -21.37
C LEU A 26 -8.76 -22.42 -19.87
N THR A 27 -7.81 -23.02 -19.17
CA THR A 27 -7.37 -22.50 -17.87
C THR A 27 -6.73 -21.15 -18.14
N TYR A 28 -7.54 -20.09 -18.13
CA TYR A 28 -7.09 -18.71 -17.98
C TYR A 28 -6.56 -18.57 -16.55
N GLY A 29 -5.43 -19.23 -16.27
CA GLY A 29 -4.77 -19.19 -14.97
C GLY A 29 -3.89 -17.97 -14.88
N TYR A 30 -3.91 -17.30 -13.73
CA TYR A 30 -2.92 -16.27 -13.43
C TYR A 30 -1.53 -16.92 -13.32
N ILE A 31 -0.53 -16.32 -13.98
CA ILE A 31 0.89 -16.67 -13.87
C ILE A 31 1.45 -16.17 -12.52
N LEU A 32 0.87 -15.07 -12.02
CA LEU A 32 1.15 -14.52 -10.71
C LEU A 32 -0.17 -14.06 -10.11
N ASP A 33 -0.46 -14.52 -8.89
CA ASP A 33 -1.61 -14.12 -8.10
C ASP A 33 -1.18 -14.10 -6.63
N GLU A 34 -0.66 -12.96 -6.20
CA GLU A 34 0.02 -12.82 -4.90
C GLU A 34 -0.72 -11.80 -4.04
N LEU A 35 -1.09 -12.21 -2.83
CA LEU A 35 -1.70 -11.37 -1.81
C LEU A 35 -0.66 -11.01 -0.75
N ARG A 36 -0.59 -9.74 -0.36
CA ARG A 36 0.19 -9.27 0.78
C ARG A 36 -0.68 -8.43 1.70
N HIS A 37 -0.38 -8.50 2.99
CA HIS A 37 -1.01 -7.70 4.02
C HIS A 37 0.05 -6.83 4.68
N VAL A 38 -0.33 -5.58 4.97
CA VAL A 38 0.46 -4.64 5.76
C VAL A 38 -0.48 -3.79 6.61
N THR A 39 0.03 -3.33 7.76
CA THR A 39 -0.67 -2.31 8.57
C THR A 39 -0.34 -0.92 8.04
N ILE A 40 -1.37 -0.10 7.82
CA ILE A 40 -1.24 1.33 7.52
C ILE A 40 -1.66 2.17 8.73
N VAL A 41 -1.06 3.35 8.87
CA VAL A 41 -1.35 4.29 9.96
C VAL A 41 -1.71 5.68 9.43
N ALA A 42 -2.65 6.32 10.09
CA ALA A 42 -3.17 7.63 9.75
C ALA A 42 -3.43 8.46 11.01
N VAL A 43 -3.81 9.72 10.80
CA VAL A 43 -4.21 10.64 11.86
C VAL A 43 -5.71 10.90 11.69
N SER A 44 -6.46 10.83 12.80
CA SER A 44 -7.87 11.18 12.83
C SER A 44 -8.08 12.34 13.81
N GLN A 45 -9.01 13.24 13.48
CA GLN A 45 -9.39 14.34 14.35
C GLN A 45 -10.67 13.98 15.12
N LEU A 46 -10.62 14.12 16.44
CA LEU A 46 -11.77 13.95 17.31
C LEU A 46 -12.66 15.20 17.29
N SER A 47 -13.91 15.06 17.74
CA SER A 47 -14.90 16.15 17.80
C SER A 47 -14.45 17.34 18.67
N ASN A 48 -13.56 17.11 19.63
CA ASN A 48 -12.96 18.15 20.47
C ASN A 48 -11.78 18.87 19.80
N GLY A 49 -11.47 18.57 18.54
CA GLY A 49 -10.37 19.16 17.78
C GLY A 49 -9.00 18.53 18.03
N SER A 50 -8.87 17.60 18.98
CA SER A 50 -7.63 16.86 19.22
C SER A 50 -7.39 15.79 18.17
N TYR A 51 -6.13 15.37 18.00
CA TYR A 51 -5.72 14.37 17.03
C TYR A 51 -5.36 13.06 17.72
N ILE A 52 -5.69 11.95 17.08
CA ILE A 52 -5.30 10.61 17.50
C ILE A 52 -4.70 9.83 16.33
N GLY A 53 -3.86 8.87 16.66
CA GLY A 53 -3.40 7.88 15.69
C GLY A 53 -4.48 6.83 15.46
N VAL A 54 -4.71 6.47 14.20
CA VAL A 54 -5.56 5.33 13.82
C VAL A 54 -4.79 4.40 12.89
N SER A 55 -5.16 3.13 12.89
CA SER A 55 -4.56 2.11 12.02
C SER A 55 -5.62 1.43 11.17
N ALA A 56 -5.22 0.90 10.04
CA ALA A 56 -6.04 0.03 9.19
C ALA A 56 -5.21 -1.09 8.58
N ASP A 57 -5.91 -2.11 8.10
CA ASP A 57 -5.31 -3.20 7.35
C ASP A 57 -5.39 -2.90 5.85
N LEU A 58 -4.25 -2.97 5.18
CA LEU A 58 -4.14 -2.88 3.74
C LEU A 58 -3.80 -4.27 3.19
N TYR A 59 -4.70 -4.79 2.35
CA TYR A 59 -4.48 -5.99 1.57
C TYR A 59 -4.20 -5.58 0.13
N VAL A 60 -3.04 -5.96 -0.38
CA VAL A 60 -2.72 -5.77 -1.80
C VAL A 60 -2.70 -7.11 -2.51
N ARG A 61 -3.26 -7.15 -3.71
CA ARG A 61 -3.17 -8.29 -4.62
C ARG A 61 -2.62 -7.84 -5.96
N VAL A 62 -1.72 -8.62 -6.53
CA VAL A 62 -1.25 -8.43 -7.90
C VAL A 62 -1.60 -9.66 -8.71
N ALA A 63 -2.22 -9.47 -9.87
CA ALA A 63 -2.66 -10.54 -10.73
C ALA A 63 -2.14 -10.34 -12.16
N CYS A 64 -1.43 -11.34 -12.71
CA CYS A 64 -0.86 -11.30 -14.06
C CYS A 64 -1.27 -12.57 -14.84
N PRO A 65 -1.68 -12.50 -16.12
CA PRO A 65 -1.72 -11.29 -16.95
C PRO A 65 -2.84 -10.33 -16.53
N GLY A 66 -2.63 -9.05 -16.80
CA GLY A 66 -3.57 -7.95 -16.59
C GLY A 66 -3.30 -6.82 -17.59
N SER A 67 -3.91 -5.65 -17.36
CA SER A 67 -3.88 -4.52 -18.31
C SER A 67 -3.30 -3.24 -17.71
N GLY A 68 -2.76 -3.30 -16.48
CA GLY A 68 -2.30 -2.12 -15.75
C GLY A 68 -3.43 -1.35 -15.06
N HIS A 69 -4.53 -2.02 -14.72
CA HIS A 69 -5.58 -1.40 -13.93
C HIS A 69 -5.22 -1.42 -12.44
N VAL A 70 -5.61 -0.36 -11.74
CA VAL A 70 -5.42 -0.21 -10.30
C VAL A 70 -6.79 -0.06 -9.68
N TYR A 71 -7.20 -1.05 -8.92
CA TYR A 71 -8.48 -1.11 -8.21
C TYR A 71 -8.24 -0.76 -6.75
N VAL A 72 -8.98 0.22 -6.25
CA VAL A 72 -8.91 0.63 -4.85
C VAL A 72 -10.30 0.43 -4.24
N GLU A 73 -10.38 -0.52 -3.33
CA GLU A 73 -11.56 -0.81 -2.53
C GLU A 73 -11.32 -0.29 -1.12
N THR A 74 -12.27 0.47 -0.59
CA THR A 74 -12.18 1.01 0.77
C THR A 74 -13.49 0.81 1.51
N LEU A 75 -13.36 0.39 2.77
CA LEU A 75 -14.46 0.27 3.71
C LEU A 75 -14.02 0.98 4.99
N PRO A 76 -14.51 2.20 5.30
CA PRO A 76 -15.48 3.07 4.59
C PRO A 76 -14.87 3.86 3.41
N LEU A 77 -15.67 4.73 2.76
CA LEU A 77 -15.25 5.57 1.62
C LEU A 77 -13.97 6.37 1.92
N SER A 78 -13.01 6.32 1.00
CA SER A 78 -11.73 7.02 1.11
C SER A 78 -11.66 8.32 0.32
N GLU A 79 -10.60 9.09 0.59
CA GLU A 79 -10.24 10.28 -0.17
C GLU A 79 -9.70 9.95 -1.58
N ILE A 80 -9.85 10.91 -2.51
CA ILE A 80 -9.38 10.80 -3.90
C ILE A 80 -7.86 10.65 -3.99
N ASP A 81 -7.13 11.25 -3.05
CA ASP A 81 -5.67 11.22 -2.97
C ASP A 81 -5.12 9.81 -2.80
N LEU A 82 -5.88 8.93 -2.15
CA LEU A 82 -5.49 7.53 -1.98
C LEU A 82 -5.51 6.79 -3.32
N GLN A 83 -6.50 7.05 -4.18
CA GLN A 83 -6.59 6.39 -5.49
C GLN A 83 -5.43 6.81 -6.40
N ALA A 84 -5.15 8.12 -6.46
CA ALA A 84 -4.05 8.65 -7.26
C ALA A 84 -2.69 8.12 -6.78
N SER A 85 -2.43 8.19 -5.48
CA SER A 85 -1.16 7.75 -4.89
C SER A 85 -0.96 6.22 -4.95
N THR A 86 -2.04 5.43 -4.89
CA THR A 86 -1.97 3.96 -5.09
C THR A 86 -1.55 3.60 -6.52
N ARG A 87 -1.96 4.38 -7.53
CA ARG A 87 -1.50 4.19 -8.90
C ARG A 87 0.00 4.47 -9.05
N ILE A 88 0.50 5.51 -8.40
CA ILE A 88 1.94 5.80 -8.37
C ILE A 88 2.70 4.66 -7.68
N ALA A 89 2.18 4.16 -6.56
CA ALA A 89 2.74 3.02 -5.85
C ALA A 89 2.88 1.78 -6.73
N ALA A 90 1.85 1.44 -7.51
CA ALA A 90 1.87 0.31 -8.44
C ALA A 90 2.90 0.49 -9.59
N LEU A 91 3.02 1.71 -10.14
CA LEU A 91 4.02 2.04 -11.15
C LEU A 91 5.45 1.87 -10.61
N VAL A 92 5.72 2.42 -9.42
CA VAL A 92 7.02 2.31 -8.75
C VAL A 92 7.33 0.85 -8.43
N ALA A 93 6.37 0.11 -7.88
CA ALA A 93 6.52 -1.32 -7.60
C ALA A 93 6.86 -2.16 -8.84
N SER A 94 6.17 -1.89 -9.96
CA SER A 94 6.43 -2.53 -11.26
C SER A 94 7.86 -2.26 -11.72
N SER A 95 8.31 -1.01 -11.59
CA SER A 95 9.66 -0.61 -11.95
C SER A 95 10.73 -1.26 -11.06
N ILE A 96 10.48 -1.39 -9.76
CA ILE A 96 11.36 -2.10 -8.82
C ILE A 96 11.47 -3.58 -9.18
N ALA A 97 10.33 -4.22 -9.49
CA ALA A 97 10.30 -5.64 -9.84
C ALA A 97 10.81 -5.94 -11.26
N ASN A 98 11.08 -4.90 -12.07
CA ASN A 98 11.37 -5.01 -13.50
C ASN A 98 10.30 -5.81 -14.27
N ILE A 99 9.03 -5.62 -13.89
CA ILE A 99 7.85 -6.20 -14.53
C ILE A 99 7.06 -5.05 -15.14
N SER A 100 6.54 -5.23 -16.36
CA SER A 100 5.75 -4.19 -17.02
C SER A 100 4.47 -3.91 -16.21
N PHE A 101 4.23 -2.64 -15.88
CA PHE A 101 2.98 -2.22 -15.22
C PHE A 101 1.74 -2.69 -15.99
N TYR A 102 1.78 -2.63 -17.32
CA TYR A 102 0.67 -3.06 -18.19
C TYR A 102 0.52 -4.58 -18.33
N SER A 103 1.35 -5.38 -17.65
CA SER A 103 1.25 -6.84 -17.68
C SER A 103 0.46 -7.43 -16.51
N CYS A 104 0.08 -6.61 -15.53
CA CYS A 104 -0.60 -7.05 -14.31
C CYS A 104 -1.69 -6.04 -13.91
N ASP A 105 -2.69 -6.51 -13.19
CA ASP A 105 -3.64 -5.66 -12.50
C ASP A 105 -3.34 -5.65 -11.00
N PHE A 106 -3.60 -4.50 -10.37
CA PHE A 106 -3.25 -4.19 -8.99
C PHE A 106 -4.51 -3.91 -8.20
N TYR A 107 -4.64 -4.53 -7.04
CA TYR A 107 -5.79 -4.37 -6.17
C TYR A 107 -5.30 -3.94 -4.79
N ALA A 108 -5.88 -2.88 -4.25
CA ALA A 108 -5.67 -2.44 -2.88
C ALA A 108 -7.02 -2.42 -2.16
N SER A 109 -7.17 -3.23 -1.12
CA SER A 109 -8.36 -3.30 -0.28
C SER A 109 -8.00 -2.83 1.12
N ILE A 110 -8.63 -1.74 1.57
CA ILE A 110 -8.36 -1.13 2.87
C ILE A 110 -9.56 -1.36 3.78
N LYS A 111 -9.28 -1.91 4.95
CA LYS A 111 -10.26 -2.19 5.99
C LYS A 111 -9.92 -1.38 7.24
N SER A 112 -10.88 -0.56 7.66
CA SER A 112 -10.73 0.38 8.75
C SER A 112 -11.96 0.39 9.64
N ASP A 113 -11.75 0.39 10.95
CA ASP A 113 -12.81 0.68 11.93
C ASP A 113 -13.03 2.19 12.11
N SER A 114 -12.09 3.02 11.63
CA SER A 114 -12.20 4.49 11.62
C SER A 114 -13.03 4.98 10.43
N PRO A 115 -13.93 5.96 10.62
CA PRO A 115 -14.88 6.43 9.60
C PRO A 115 -14.24 7.10 8.38
N ILE A 116 -13.01 7.62 8.53
CA ILE A 116 -12.23 8.19 7.42
C ILE A 116 -10.78 7.73 7.58
N ILE A 117 -10.27 7.03 6.56
CA ILE A 117 -8.84 6.82 6.34
C ILE A 117 -8.58 7.23 4.90
N GLY A 118 -7.84 8.31 4.74
CA GLY A 118 -7.56 8.93 3.46
C GLY A 118 -6.27 9.74 3.56
N GLY A 119 -5.55 9.77 2.44
CA GLY A 119 -4.34 10.56 2.29
C GLY A 119 -3.18 9.77 1.66
N PRO A 120 -2.25 10.46 0.99
CA PRO A 120 -1.18 9.83 0.21
C PRO A 120 -0.11 9.17 1.08
N SER A 121 -0.15 9.36 2.41
CA SER A 121 0.90 8.90 3.33
C SER A 121 1.02 7.38 3.53
N ALA A 122 0.07 6.60 2.99
CA ALA A 122 0.14 5.15 2.92
C ALA A 122 0.80 4.64 1.63
N SER A 123 0.93 5.48 0.60
CA SER A 123 1.38 5.04 -0.73
C SER A 123 2.80 4.48 -0.74
N GLY A 124 3.67 4.91 0.18
CA GLY A 124 4.97 4.29 0.40
C GLY A 124 4.87 2.81 0.74
N VAL A 125 4.07 2.44 1.74
CA VAL A 125 3.94 1.04 2.13
C VAL A 125 3.16 0.24 1.11
N THR A 126 2.21 0.86 0.42
CA THR A 126 1.52 0.25 -0.72
C THR A 126 2.50 -0.14 -1.82
N ALA A 127 3.50 0.71 -2.12
CA ALA A 127 4.52 0.41 -3.11
C ALA A 127 5.40 -0.77 -2.68
N VAL A 128 5.83 -0.79 -1.41
CA VAL A 128 6.56 -1.93 -0.82
C VAL A 128 5.74 -3.22 -0.94
N ALA A 129 4.46 -3.17 -0.60
CA ALA A 129 3.60 -4.34 -0.59
C ALA A 129 3.33 -4.88 -2.01
N PHE A 130 3.08 -4.01 -2.99
CA PHE A 130 2.98 -4.42 -4.40
C PHE A 130 4.29 -4.97 -4.94
N ALA A 131 5.43 -4.35 -4.62
CA ALA A 131 6.75 -4.83 -5.05
C ALA A 131 7.05 -6.22 -4.48
N ALA A 132 6.74 -6.43 -3.19
CA ALA A 132 6.88 -7.74 -2.56
C ALA A 132 5.94 -8.79 -3.15
N ALA A 133 4.71 -8.43 -3.53
CA ALA A 133 3.80 -9.33 -4.25
C ALA A 133 4.36 -9.71 -5.63
N LEU A 134 4.81 -8.74 -6.42
CA LEU A 134 5.44 -8.97 -7.73
C LEU A 134 6.70 -9.85 -7.64
N LEU A 135 7.50 -9.66 -6.61
CA LEU A 135 8.75 -10.40 -6.37
C LEU A 135 8.55 -11.70 -5.59
N ARG A 136 7.32 -12.03 -5.19
CA ARG A 136 6.98 -13.16 -4.31
C ARG A 136 7.78 -13.19 -3.00
N LEU A 137 8.05 -12.02 -2.43
CA LEU A 137 8.77 -11.88 -1.17
C LEU A 137 7.79 -11.75 0.02
N PRO A 138 8.08 -12.37 1.18
CA PRO A 138 7.30 -12.14 2.38
C PRO A 138 7.59 -10.76 2.96
N LEU A 139 6.62 -10.22 3.72
CA LEU A 139 6.76 -8.96 4.44
C LEU A 139 6.76 -9.22 5.95
N ASN A 140 7.60 -8.50 6.68
CA ASN A 140 7.63 -8.52 8.12
C ASN A 140 6.50 -7.65 8.69
N GLU A 141 5.42 -8.28 9.18
CA GLU A 141 4.25 -7.59 9.74
C GLU A 141 4.53 -6.81 11.04
N SER A 142 5.68 -7.02 11.68
CA SER A 142 6.09 -6.22 12.84
C SER A 142 6.68 -4.85 12.47
N ILE A 143 6.82 -4.57 11.16
CA ILE A 143 7.32 -3.30 10.65
C ILE A 143 6.15 -2.49 10.13
N VAL A 144 6.04 -1.25 10.60
CA VAL A 144 5.07 -0.27 10.11
C VAL A 144 5.83 0.88 9.50
N MET A 145 5.32 1.50 8.44
CA MET A 145 5.92 2.69 7.86
C MET A 145 4.86 3.74 7.52
N THR A 146 5.32 4.98 7.37
CA THR A 146 4.54 6.05 6.76
C THR A 146 5.42 6.86 5.81
N GLY A 147 4.80 7.45 4.79
CA GLY A 147 5.52 8.18 3.76
C GLY A 147 4.77 8.15 2.43
N MET A 148 4.88 9.23 1.66
CA MET A 148 4.36 9.25 0.29
C MET A 148 5.41 8.65 -0.64
N VAL A 149 5.02 7.76 -1.56
CA VAL A 149 5.93 7.37 -2.65
C VAL A 149 5.87 8.42 -3.75
N LEU A 150 7.04 8.93 -4.13
CA LEU A 150 7.17 9.79 -5.31
C LEU A 150 7.47 8.93 -6.55
N PRO A 151 7.23 9.44 -7.77
CA PRO A 151 7.47 8.66 -8.99
C PRO A 151 8.91 8.15 -9.13
N ASP A 152 9.89 8.88 -8.58
CA ASP A 152 11.30 8.46 -8.53
C ASP A 152 11.62 7.45 -7.42
N GLY A 153 10.60 6.96 -6.71
CA GLY A 153 10.68 5.99 -5.61
C GLY A 153 11.25 6.55 -4.32
N SER A 154 11.46 7.87 -4.22
CA SER A 154 11.79 8.51 -2.94
C SER A 154 10.57 8.54 -2.00
N VAL A 155 10.84 8.60 -0.70
CA VAL A 155 9.83 8.66 0.35
C VAL A 155 9.64 10.11 0.78
N GLY A 156 8.50 10.69 0.40
CA GLY A 156 8.12 12.07 0.67
C GLY A 156 7.55 12.30 2.08
N PRO A 157 7.51 13.58 2.51
CA PRO A 157 7.19 13.96 3.87
C PRO A 157 5.71 13.77 4.21
N VAL A 158 5.43 13.58 5.50
CA VAL A 158 4.08 13.42 6.05
C VAL A 158 3.92 14.19 7.37
N GLY A 159 2.67 14.43 7.77
CA GLY A 159 2.32 15.05 9.05
C GLY A 159 1.89 14.05 10.13
N GLY A 160 1.92 14.51 11.38
CA GLY A 160 1.39 13.82 12.57
C GLY A 160 2.10 12.51 12.88
N LEU A 161 3.43 12.51 12.78
CA LEU A 161 4.27 11.33 12.98
C LEU A 161 4.19 10.78 14.39
N LYS A 162 4.06 11.64 15.41
CA LYS A 162 3.86 11.20 16.79
C LYS A 162 2.61 10.34 16.92
N TYR A 163 1.48 10.81 16.38
CA TYR A 163 0.20 10.10 16.44
C TYR A 163 0.26 8.78 15.65
N LYS A 164 0.92 8.78 14.48
CA LYS A 164 1.11 7.57 13.68
C LYS A 164 2.01 6.54 14.36
N LEU A 165 3.06 6.98 15.06
CA LEU A 165 3.90 6.11 15.88
C LEU A 165 3.09 5.49 17.03
N ASP A 166 2.22 6.26 17.69
CA ASP A 166 1.30 5.70 18.70
C ASP A 166 0.39 4.61 18.10
N ALA A 167 -0.13 4.83 16.89
CA ALA A 167 -0.93 3.83 16.18
C ALA A 167 -0.13 2.60 15.75
N ALA A 168 1.14 2.77 15.37
CA ALA A 168 2.04 1.66 15.08
C ALA A 168 2.29 0.81 16.34
N VAL A 169 2.52 1.46 17.49
CA VAL A 169 2.72 0.82 18.78
C VAL A 169 1.47 0.04 19.21
N SER A 170 0.27 0.59 19.01
CA SER A 170 -0.98 -0.11 19.36
C SER A 170 -1.23 -1.36 18.51
N ARG A 171 -0.60 -1.46 17.34
CA ARG A 171 -0.59 -2.64 16.46
C ARG A 171 0.58 -3.59 16.72
N GLY A 172 1.39 -3.33 17.76
CA GLY A 172 2.50 -4.20 18.15
C GLY A 172 3.75 -4.06 17.29
N ALA A 173 3.91 -2.95 16.56
CA ALA A 173 5.10 -2.68 15.76
C ALA A 173 6.38 -2.78 16.60
N LYS A 174 7.45 -3.30 15.99
CA LYS A 174 8.82 -3.32 16.54
C LYS A 174 9.70 -2.29 15.87
N MET A 175 9.36 -1.92 14.65
CA MET A 175 10.07 -0.92 13.87
C MET A 175 9.07 0.00 13.18
N PHE A 176 9.35 1.29 13.20
CA PHE A 176 8.56 2.32 12.55
C PHE A 176 9.42 3.11 11.56
N LEU A 177 9.18 2.94 10.26
CA LEU A 177 9.93 3.64 9.22
C LEU A 177 9.28 5.00 8.93
N VAL A 178 10.08 6.05 8.90
CA VAL A 178 9.64 7.43 8.66
C VAL A 178 10.43 8.06 7.51
N PRO A 179 9.90 9.09 6.83
CA PRO A 179 10.63 9.76 5.77
C PRO A 179 11.95 10.36 6.28
N TYR A 180 13.01 10.28 5.47
CA TYR A 180 14.31 10.83 5.80
C TYR A 180 14.20 12.33 6.14
N GLY A 181 14.88 12.75 7.20
CA GLY A 181 14.82 14.11 7.71
C GLY A 181 13.58 14.42 8.57
N GLN A 182 12.65 13.48 8.76
CA GLN A 182 11.49 13.65 9.64
C GLN A 182 11.56 12.80 10.92
N THR A 183 12.68 12.87 11.65
CA THR A 183 12.84 12.23 12.97
C THR A 183 12.31 13.09 14.11
N LYS A 184 11.91 14.34 13.83
CA LYS A 184 11.31 15.26 14.80
C LYS A 184 9.92 15.67 14.32
N ASP A 185 8.96 15.69 15.24
CA ASP A 185 7.59 16.14 14.97
C ASP A 185 7.24 17.29 15.91
N THR A 186 6.55 18.32 15.41
CA THR A 186 6.11 19.45 16.24
C THR A 186 4.62 19.36 16.45
N ILE A 187 4.23 19.14 17.71
CA ILE A 187 2.83 19.11 18.11
C ILE A 187 2.46 20.42 18.82
N TYR A 188 1.17 20.77 18.77
CA TYR A 188 0.65 21.98 19.39
C TYR A 188 -0.23 21.59 20.58
N ARG A 189 0.23 21.88 21.80
CA ARG A 189 -0.51 21.61 23.02
C ARG A 189 -1.36 22.81 23.40
N ILE A 190 -2.65 22.60 23.58
CA ILE A 190 -3.57 23.62 24.09
C ILE A 190 -3.52 23.61 25.61
N VAL A 191 -3.07 24.72 26.21
CA VAL A 191 -3.03 24.93 27.66
C VAL A 191 -4.04 26.01 28.02
N SER A 192 -5.09 25.64 28.75
CA SER A 192 -6.08 26.57 29.28
C SER A 192 -5.73 26.90 30.72
N GLN A 193 -5.41 28.17 30.99
CA GLN A 193 -5.15 28.67 32.33
C GLN A 193 -6.25 29.63 32.74
N ARG A 194 -6.91 29.34 33.86
CA ARG A 194 -7.89 30.25 34.46
C ARG A 194 -7.14 31.33 35.24
N ILE A 195 -7.29 32.58 34.84
CA ILE A 195 -6.73 33.75 35.53
C ILE A 195 -7.90 34.64 35.93
N GLY A 196 -8.31 34.53 37.20
CA GLY A 196 -9.49 35.24 37.72
C GLY A 196 -10.81 34.75 37.07
N PRO A 197 -11.68 35.66 36.58
CA PRO A 197 -12.92 35.29 35.89
C PRO A 197 -12.71 34.84 34.43
N SER A 198 -11.51 35.02 33.86
CA SER A 198 -11.23 34.73 32.46
C SER A 198 -10.45 33.43 32.29
N VAL A 199 -10.75 32.68 31.22
CA VAL A 199 -9.95 31.52 30.77
C VAL A 199 -9.08 31.95 29.61
N ILE A 200 -7.76 31.85 29.76
CA ILE A 200 -6.81 32.11 28.69
C ILE A 200 -6.36 30.77 28.11
N THR A 201 -6.58 30.59 26.81
CA THR A 201 -6.12 29.42 26.06
C THR A 201 -4.86 29.80 25.29
N ARG A 202 -3.77 29.08 25.53
CA ARG A 202 -2.49 29.24 24.81
C ARG A 202 -2.16 27.97 24.04
N VAL A 203 -1.61 28.14 22.84
CA VAL A 203 -1.10 27.04 22.02
C VAL A 203 0.42 27.06 22.13
N ILE A 204 1.00 26.02 22.73
CA ILE A 204 2.45 25.91 22.93
C ILE A 204 2.99 24.85 21.96
N PRO A 205 3.96 25.20 21.09
CA PRO A 205 4.64 24.22 20.25
C PRO A 205 5.57 23.36 21.10
N GLU A 206 5.52 22.05 20.90
CA GLU A 206 6.36 21.06 21.54
C GLU A 206 6.97 20.16 20.47
N THR A 207 8.30 20.16 20.36
CA THR A 207 9.02 19.31 19.42
C THR A 207 9.39 17.99 20.10
N ILE A 208 8.93 16.90 19.51
CA ILE A 208 9.18 15.54 19.97
C ILE A 208 10.22 14.90 19.05
N ASP A 209 11.29 14.36 19.64
CA ASP A 209 12.21 13.47 18.94
C ASP A 209 11.61 12.05 18.90
N LEU A 210 11.27 11.60 17.70
CA LEU A 210 10.60 10.33 17.47
C LEU A 210 11.52 9.14 17.78
N ILE A 211 12.84 9.27 17.63
CA ILE A 211 13.77 8.18 17.95
C ILE A 211 13.75 7.93 19.46
N SER A 212 13.92 8.99 20.24
CA SER A 212 13.87 8.93 21.70
C SER A 212 12.49 8.49 22.20
N TYR A 213 11.42 9.02 21.62
CA TYR A 213 10.04 8.66 21.98
C TYR A 213 9.71 7.21 21.63
N GLY A 214 10.10 6.73 20.45
CA GLY A 214 9.93 5.33 20.05
C GLY A 214 10.69 4.37 20.96
N ALA A 215 11.92 4.70 21.35
CA ALA A 215 12.71 3.90 22.28
C ALA A 215 11.99 3.73 23.64
N GLN A 216 11.33 4.77 24.16
CA GLN A 216 10.51 4.70 25.39
C GLN A 216 9.32 3.74 25.24
N LEU A 217 8.81 3.57 24.02
CA LEU A 217 7.70 2.67 23.67
C LEU A 217 8.17 1.29 23.20
N ASN A 218 9.47 0.98 23.27
CA ASN A 218 10.09 -0.24 22.75
C ASN A 218 9.89 -0.44 21.23
N VAL A 219 9.92 0.64 20.45
CA VAL A 219 9.84 0.63 18.98
C VAL A 219 11.03 1.39 18.39
N SER A 220 11.73 0.77 17.43
CA SER A 220 12.83 1.41 16.72
C SER A 220 12.30 2.33 15.62
N VAL A 221 12.58 3.63 15.69
CA VAL A 221 12.24 4.56 14.60
C VAL A 221 13.43 4.68 13.66
N VAL A 222 13.21 4.39 12.37
CA VAL A 222 14.26 4.35 11.35
C VAL A 222 13.90 5.30 10.20
N PRO A 223 14.72 6.33 9.92
CA PRO A 223 14.51 7.19 8.77
C PRO A 223 14.89 6.46 7.48
N ILE A 224 14.05 6.55 6.46
CA ILE A 224 14.25 5.93 5.14
C ILE A 224 14.14 6.97 4.01
N ALA A 225 14.99 6.87 3.00
CA ALA A 225 15.00 7.83 1.89
C ALA A 225 14.14 7.39 0.70
N ASN A 226 13.97 6.09 0.48
CA ASN A 226 13.31 5.54 -0.70
C ASN A 226 12.68 4.16 -0.45
N ILE A 227 11.89 3.70 -1.41
CA ILE A 227 11.16 2.42 -1.34
C ILE A 227 12.10 1.21 -1.40
N PHE A 228 13.29 1.34 -2.00
CA PHE A 228 14.25 0.24 -2.08
C PHE A 228 14.77 -0.16 -0.69
N GLU A 229 15.15 0.84 0.11
CA GLU A 229 15.56 0.66 1.51
C GLU A 229 14.41 0.08 2.35
N ALA A 230 13.19 0.61 2.18
CA ALA A 230 12.02 0.08 2.86
C ALA A 230 11.78 -1.39 2.51
N LEU A 231 11.81 -1.75 1.22
CA LEU A 231 11.60 -3.13 0.76
C LEU A 231 12.67 -4.09 1.27
N GLU A 232 13.94 -3.67 1.30
CA GLU A 232 15.02 -4.44 1.92
C GLU A 232 14.73 -4.74 3.39
N ILE A 233 14.36 -3.71 4.16
CA ILE A 233 14.03 -3.85 5.59
C ILE A 233 12.80 -4.75 5.79
N PHE A 234 11.71 -4.51 5.06
CA PHE A 234 10.47 -5.28 5.15
C PHE A 234 10.63 -6.76 4.78
N THR A 235 11.57 -7.08 3.90
CA THR A 235 11.82 -8.45 3.43
C THR A 235 12.95 -9.14 4.21
N ASN A 236 13.38 -8.57 5.35
CA ASN A 236 14.52 -9.07 6.13
C ASN A 236 15.78 -9.32 5.26
N HIS A 237 16.10 -8.36 4.37
CA HIS A 237 17.23 -8.40 3.42
C HIS A 237 17.19 -9.51 2.35
N MET A 238 16.03 -10.12 2.10
CA MET A 238 15.85 -10.98 0.92
C MET A 238 15.91 -10.17 -0.38
N TYR A 239 15.33 -8.96 -0.37
CA TYR A 239 15.61 -7.95 -1.38
C TYR A 239 16.90 -7.21 -1.03
N LYS A 240 17.83 -7.08 -1.98
CA LYS A 240 19.09 -6.37 -1.77
C LYS A 240 19.17 -5.13 -2.65
N VAL A 241 19.36 -3.97 -2.03
CA VAL A 241 19.61 -2.74 -2.76
C VAL A 241 20.99 -2.82 -3.41
N THR A 242 21.03 -2.69 -4.73
CA THR A 242 22.27 -2.58 -5.51
C THR A 242 22.55 -1.10 -5.80
N PRO A 243 23.82 -0.64 -5.90
CA PRO A 243 24.14 0.77 -6.20
C PRO A 243 23.48 1.34 -7.46
N THR A 244 23.11 0.50 -8.43
CA THR A 244 22.38 0.88 -9.65
C THR A 244 20.87 1.03 -9.44
N THR A 245 20.31 0.42 -8.39
CA THR A 245 18.86 0.45 -8.08
C THR A 245 18.46 1.62 -7.18
N SER A 246 19.41 2.33 -6.55
CA SER A 246 19.10 3.49 -5.68
C SER A 246 18.61 4.73 -6.43
N SER A 247 18.67 4.71 -7.77
CA SER A 247 18.04 5.69 -8.65
C SER A 247 17.12 4.96 -9.62
N LEU A 248 15.81 5.19 -9.55
CA LEU A 248 14.89 4.68 -10.56
C LEU A 248 15.31 5.21 -11.94
N PRO A 249 15.42 4.35 -12.98
CA PRO A 249 15.78 4.80 -14.32
C PRO A 249 14.79 5.88 -14.78
N ASN A 250 15.27 6.90 -15.49
CA ASN A 250 14.55 8.06 -16.06
C ASN A 250 13.35 7.72 -16.99
N LYS A 251 12.87 6.47 -17.00
CA LYS A 251 11.82 5.93 -17.88
C LYS A 251 10.40 6.37 -17.49
N LEU A 252 10.20 6.91 -16.29
CA LEU A 252 8.88 7.36 -15.82
C LEU A 252 8.51 8.76 -16.35
N SER A 253 9.46 9.54 -16.87
CA SER A 253 9.18 10.87 -17.45
C SER A 253 8.30 10.81 -18.70
N ASN A 254 8.31 9.70 -19.44
CA ASN A 254 7.51 9.52 -20.66
C ASN A 254 6.08 9.00 -20.40
N ILE A 255 5.70 8.72 -19.16
CA ILE A 255 4.36 8.25 -18.80
C ILE A 255 3.44 9.41 -18.36
N TYR A 256 4.02 10.58 -18.09
CA TYR A 256 3.31 11.82 -17.71
C TYR A 256 3.30 12.88 -18.81
N ALA A 257 3.66 12.53 -20.05
CA ALA A 257 3.63 13.40 -21.22
C ALA A 257 2.45 13.04 -22.14
#